data_AF-A0A926KV39-F1
#
_entry.id   AF-A0A926KV39-F1
#
_cell.length_a   1.000
_cell.length_b   1.000
_cell.length_c   1.000
_cell.angle_alpha   90.00
_cell.angle_beta   90.00
_cell.angle_gamma   90.00
#
_symmetry.space_group_name_H-M   'P 1'
#
loop_
_entity.id
_entity.type
_entity.pdbx_description
1 polymer ?
#
loop_
_entity_poly.entity_id
_entity_poly.type
_entity_poly.pdbx_seq_one_letter_code
_entity_poly.pdbx_strand_id
1 'polypeptide(L)'
;MKCVFVVLMFVLVLMTGCSSKNNSDDGHWNHKEGYVVAKENSKVLVVRDEVANINTTPLSEILKDAKPNAIWLSLDKADYDAVAVGDQVSIIIDANVVVEASYPGHAKALDVVKVIPLLK
;
A
#
# COMPACT_ATOMS: atom_id res chain seq x y z
N MET A 1 -11.12 61.84 -26.37
CA MET A 1 -9.90 61.14 -25.90
C MET A 1 -10.18 60.55 -24.54
N LYS A 2 -9.62 59.36 -24.30
CA LYS A 2 -9.56 58.59 -23.04
C LYS A 2 -10.55 57.43 -22.93
N CYS A 3 -10.01 56.28 -23.30
CA CYS A 3 -10.07 55.02 -22.55
C CYS A 3 -11.30 54.14 -22.72
N VAL A 4 -11.59 53.83 -23.99
CA VAL A 4 -11.98 52.47 -24.41
C VAL A 4 -10.80 51.54 -24.08
N PHE A 5 -10.64 51.09 -22.84
CA PHE A 5 -9.57 50.13 -22.46
C PHE A 5 -9.79 49.52 -21.06
N VAL A 6 -10.99 49.06 -20.72
CA VAL A 6 -11.22 48.31 -19.46
C VAL A 6 -12.16 47.13 -19.70
N VAL A 7 -11.86 46.33 -20.73
CA VAL A 7 -12.61 45.08 -21.04
C VAL A 7 -11.66 43.85 -21.03
N LEU A 8 -10.43 43.99 -20.53
CA LEU A 8 -9.42 42.91 -20.60
C LEU A 8 -8.79 42.59 -19.23
N MET A 9 -9.59 42.53 -18.17
CA MET A 9 -9.09 42.23 -16.81
C MET A 9 -10.10 41.38 -16.01
N PHE A 10 -10.69 40.36 -16.64
CA PHE A 10 -11.61 39.42 -15.98
C PHE A 10 -11.37 37.94 -16.35
N VAL A 11 -10.17 37.58 -16.81
CA VAL A 11 -9.85 36.21 -17.27
C VAL A 11 -8.56 35.65 -16.63
N LEU A 12 -8.31 35.91 -15.34
CA LEU A 12 -7.15 35.32 -14.63
C LEU A 12 -7.43 34.94 -13.17
N VAL A 13 -8.64 34.48 -12.85
CA VAL A 13 -8.90 33.82 -11.55
C VAL A 13 -9.73 32.55 -11.73
N LEU A 14 -9.32 31.73 -12.69
CA LEU A 14 -9.55 30.29 -12.65
C LEU A 14 -8.17 29.69 -12.44
N MET A 15 -8.03 28.77 -11.48
CA MET A 15 -6.80 28.07 -11.03
C MET A 15 -6.33 28.45 -9.61
N THR A 16 -7.24 28.55 -8.64
CA THR A 16 -6.89 28.00 -7.32
C THR A 16 -6.93 26.49 -7.47
N GLY A 17 -5.77 25.94 -7.79
CA GLY A 17 -5.56 24.51 -7.96
C GLY A 17 -5.98 23.75 -6.71
N CYS A 18 -6.55 22.57 -6.95
CA CYS A 18 -6.65 21.50 -5.98
C CYS A 18 -5.34 21.41 -5.20
N SER A 19 -5.47 21.31 -3.87
CA SER A 19 -4.40 20.89 -2.99
C SER A 19 -3.90 19.52 -3.47
N SER A 20 -2.86 19.52 -4.30
CA SER A 20 -2.08 18.33 -4.59
C SER A 20 -1.43 17.93 -3.28
N LYS A 21 -2.03 16.94 -2.64
CA LYS A 21 -1.48 16.24 -1.50
C LYS A 21 -0.22 15.52 -2.01
N ASN A 22 0.89 16.24 -1.98
CA ASN A 22 2.20 15.75 -2.39
C ASN A 22 2.66 14.77 -1.30
N ASN A 23 2.26 13.50 -1.43
CA ASN A 23 2.86 12.43 -0.66
C ASN A 23 4.28 12.25 -1.21
N SER A 24 5.23 12.94 -0.60
CA SER A 24 6.64 12.63 -0.73
C SER A 24 6.83 11.22 -0.17
N ASP A 25 6.69 10.22 -1.02
CA ASP A 25 7.02 8.83 -0.70
C ASP A 25 8.55 8.78 -0.65
N ASP A 26 9.12 8.75 0.54
CA ASP A 26 10.56 8.72 0.82
C ASP A 26 11.19 7.35 0.46
N GLY A 27 10.51 6.57 -0.39
CA GLY A 27 10.87 5.22 -0.78
C GLY A 27 10.58 4.17 0.28
N HIS A 28 10.18 4.55 1.51
CA HIS A 28 9.85 3.61 2.57
C HIS A 28 8.40 3.10 2.42
N TRP A 29 8.22 1.79 2.60
CA TRP A 29 6.90 1.19 2.45
C TRP A 29 6.05 1.60 3.65
N ASN A 30 4.90 2.23 3.39
CA ASN A 30 3.97 2.62 4.43
C ASN A 30 3.07 1.47 4.94
N HIS A 31 3.27 0.25 4.42
CA HIS A 31 2.53 -0.97 4.77
C HIS A 31 1.01 -0.89 4.59
N LYS A 32 0.48 0.05 3.78
CA LYS A 32 -0.97 0.18 3.55
C LYS A 32 -1.52 -0.79 2.51
N GLU A 33 -0.68 -1.20 1.58
CA GLU A 33 -1.03 -2.13 0.51
C GLU A 33 0.14 -3.05 0.21
N GLY A 34 -0.15 -4.26 -0.25
CA GLY A 34 0.86 -5.22 -0.71
C GLY A 34 0.26 -6.52 -1.21
N TYR A 35 1.12 -7.52 -1.42
CA TYR A 35 0.76 -8.81 -1.99
C TYR A 35 1.10 -9.95 -1.03
N VAL A 36 0.14 -10.83 -0.78
CA VAL A 36 0.32 -11.99 0.10
C VAL A 36 1.18 -13.04 -0.59
N VAL A 37 2.33 -13.37 -0.01
CA VAL A 37 3.30 -14.36 -0.57
C VAL A 37 3.40 -15.66 0.22
N ALA A 38 2.95 -15.68 1.47
CA ALA A 38 2.87 -16.89 2.28
C ALA A 38 1.78 -16.78 3.35
N LYS A 39 1.29 -17.93 3.83
CA LYS A 39 0.39 -18.05 4.98
C LYS A 39 0.86 -19.17 5.90
N GLU A 40 0.98 -18.90 7.19
CA GLU A 40 1.29 -19.92 8.20
C GLU A 40 0.79 -19.47 9.58
N ASN A 41 0.31 -20.40 10.41
CA ASN A 41 0.04 -20.16 11.83
C ASN A 41 -0.77 -18.87 12.15
N SER A 42 -1.85 -18.61 11.40
CA SER A 42 -2.67 -17.39 11.51
C SER A 42 -1.93 -16.08 11.20
N LYS A 43 -0.83 -16.18 10.45
CA LYS A 43 -0.07 -15.06 9.93
C LYS A 43 -0.01 -15.11 8.41
N VAL A 44 0.08 -13.94 7.82
CA VAL A 44 0.30 -13.79 6.38
C VAL A 44 1.57 -12.98 6.16
N LEU A 45 2.38 -13.38 5.19
CA LEU A 45 3.55 -12.62 4.76
C LEU A 45 3.16 -11.77 3.58
N VAL A 46 3.38 -10.47 3.70
CA VAL A 46 3.07 -9.49 2.66
C VAL A 46 4.34 -8.79 2.22
N VAL A 47 4.47 -8.59 0.91
CA VAL A 47 5.53 -7.78 0.29
C VAL A 47 4.90 -6.59 -0.44
N ARG A 48 5.69 -5.53 -0.69
CA ARG A 48 5.20 -4.33 -1.38
C ARG A 48 4.77 -4.63 -2.83
N ASP A 49 5.61 -5.33 -3.57
CA ASP A 49 5.50 -5.46 -5.02
C ASP A 49 4.95 -6.82 -5.44
N GLU A 50 4.23 -6.86 -6.57
CA GLU A 50 3.64 -8.09 -7.10
C GLU A 50 4.72 -9.11 -7.53
N VAL A 51 4.46 -10.40 -7.27
CA VAL A 51 5.36 -11.49 -7.64
C VAL A 51 4.77 -12.28 -8.82
N ALA A 52 5.29 -12.07 -10.03
CA ALA A 52 4.75 -12.65 -11.27
C ALA A 52 4.65 -14.19 -11.26
N ASN A 53 5.59 -14.90 -10.63
CA ASN A 53 5.68 -16.37 -10.62
C ASN A 53 5.52 -16.95 -9.20
N ILE A 54 4.66 -16.34 -8.39
CA ILE A 54 4.50 -16.62 -6.95
C ILE A 54 4.34 -18.12 -6.59
N ASN A 55 3.72 -18.91 -7.46
CA ASN A 55 3.48 -20.34 -7.22
C ASN A 55 4.72 -21.22 -7.46
N THR A 56 5.73 -20.71 -8.16
CA THR A 56 6.93 -21.45 -8.54
C THR A 56 8.21 -20.86 -7.98
N THR A 57 8.22 -19.55 -7.67
CA THR A 57 9.38 -18.88 -7.08
C THR A 57 9.54 -19.29 -5.62
N PRO A 58 10.72 -19.77 -5.18
CA PRO A 58 10.98 -20.08 -3.78
C PRO A 58 10.79 -18.84 -2.89
N LEU A 59 10.20 -19.03 -1.72
CA LEU A 59 9.96 -17.92 -0.77
C LEU A 59 11.25 -17.18 -0.40
N SER A 60 12.38 -17.88 -0.32
CA SER A 60 13.69 -17.28 -0.07
C SER A 60 14.14 -16.30 -1.15
N GLU A 61 13.78 -16.55 -2.41
CA GLU A 61 14.08 -15.64 -3.53
C GLU A 61 13.15 -14.43 -3.50
N ILE A 62 11.85 -14.65 -3.24
CA ILE A 62 10.87 -13.57 -3.03
C ILE A 62 11.35 -12.62 -1.93
N LEU A 63 11.78 -13.15 -0.78
CA LEU A 63 12.30 -12.37 0.34
C LEU A 63 13.65 -11.72 0.06
N LYS A 64 14.43 -12.22 -0.89
CA LYS A 64 15.69 -11.56 -1.29
C LYS A 64 15.38 -10.29 -2.08
N ASP A 65 14.44 -10.38 -3.01
CA ASP A 65 14.05 -9.28 -3.90
C ASP A 65 13.18 -8.24 -3.18
N ALA A 66 12.35 -8.70 -2.24
CA ALA A 66 11.47 -7.84 -1.46
C ALA A 66 12.19 -7.07 -0.34
N LYS A 67 13.52 -7.13 -0.17
CA LYS A 67 14.22 -6.36 0.88
C LYS A 67 14.13 -4.84 0.62
N PRO A 68 13.82 -4.01 1.64
CA PRO A 68 13.46 -4.32 3.03
C PRO A 68 11.93 -4.45 3.27
N ASN A 69 11.14 -4.49 2.22
CA ASN A 69 9.69 -4.37 2.18
C ASN A 69 8.97 -5.72 2.30
N ALA A 70 9.15 -6.40 3.43
CA ALA A 70 8.41 -7.63 3.76
C ALA A 70 7.97 -7.62 5.23
N ILE A 71 6.72 -8.00 5.49
CA ILE A 71 6.13 -8.00 6.84
C ILE A 71 5.25 -9.23 7.06
N TRP A 72 5.42 -9.88 8.21
CA TRP A 72 4.49 -10.85 8.75
C TRP A 72 3.40 -10.13 9.54
N LEU A 73 2.16 -10.33 9.13
CA LEU A 73 0.97 -9.81 9.79
C LEU A 73 0.26 -10.93 10.54
N SER A 74 0.13 -10.77 11.85
CA SER A 74 -0.75 -11.60 12.66
C SER A 74 -2.17 -11.10 12.51
N LEU A 75 -3.08 -11.98 12.08
CA LEU A 75 -4.48 -11.65 11.77
C LEU A 75 -5.43 -12.35 12.74
N ASP A 76 -6.66 -11.85 12.81
CA ASP A 76 -7.74 -12.66 13.36
C ASP A 76 -8.14 -13.78 12.39
N LYS A 77 -9.03 -14.67 12.83
CA LYS A 77 -9.43 -15.82 12.01
C LYS A 77 -10.21 -15.41 10.76
N ALA A 78 -11.05 -14.37 10.85
CA ALA A 78 -11.90 -13.97 9.73
C ALA A 78 -11.05 -13.40 8.59
N ASP A 79 -10.13 -12.48 8.91
CA ASP A 79 -9.22 -11.87 7.94
C ASP A 79 -8.25 -12.91 7.36
N TYR A 80 -7.73 -13.80 8.21
CA TYR A 80 -6.87 -14.89 7.75
C TYR A 80 -7.58 -15.80 6.75
N ASP A 81 -8.85 -16.14 6.97
CA ASP A 81 -9.61 -16.99 6.06
C ASP A 81 -10.02 -16.25 4.76
N ALA A 82 -10.14 -14.91 4.80
CA ALA A 82 -10.59 -14.10 3.68
C ALA A 82 -9.54 -13.84 2.58
N VAL A 83 -8.25 -14.03 2.89
CA VAL A 83 -7.14 -13.76 1.96
C VAL A 83 -6.43 -15.04 1.51
N ALA A 84 -5.92 -15.06 0.28
CA ALA A 84 -5.12 -16.13 -0.28
C ALA A 84 -3.74 -15.66 -0.73
N VAL A 85 -2.80 -16.59 -0.89
CA VAL A 85 -1.52 -16.30 -1.55
C VAL A 85 -1.79 -15.80 -2.97
N GLY A 86 -1.14 -14.70 -3.36
CA GLY A 86 -1.35 -13.99 -4.62
C GLY A 86 -2.35 -12.84 -4.54
N ASP A 87 -3.10 -12.70 -3.45
CA ASP A 87 -4.02 -11.57 -3.30
C ASP A 87 -3.26 -10.27 -3.05
N GLN A 88 -3.69 -9.21 -3.74
CA GLN A 88 -3.42 -7.85 -3.32
C GLN A 88 -4.32 -7.51 -2.13
N VAL A 89 -3.76 -6.92 -1.09
CA VAL A 89 -4.45 -6.58 0.15
C VAL A 89 -4.20 -5.14 0.54
N SER A 90 -5.21 -4.52 1.15
CA SER A 90 -5.08 -3.30 1.93
C SER A 90 -4.97 -3.69 3.41
N ILE A 91 -4.05 -3.04 4.12
CA ILE A 91 -3.66 -3.40 5.49
C ILE A 91 -3.87 -2.18 6.40
N ILE A 92 -4.49 -2.42 7.54
CA ILE A 92 -4.56 -1.46 8.64
C ILE A 92 -3.75 -2.03 9.81
N ILE A 93 -2.62 -1.41 10.14
CA ILE A 93 -1.81 -1.75 11.32
C ILE A 93 -2.18 -0.78 12.45
N ASP A 94 -2.32 -1.29 13.67
CA ASP A 94 -2.53 -0.45 14.85
C ASP A 94 -1.33 0.49 15.03
N ALA A 95 -1.59 1.79 15.18
CA ALA A 95 -0.56 2.79 15.39
C ALA A 95 0.25 2.56 16.69
N ASN A 96 -0.29 1.77 17.63
CA ASN A 96 0.38 1.41 18.88
C ASN A 96 1.19 0.11 18.79
N VAL A 97 1.17 -0.59 17.64
CA VAL A 97 1.93 -1.82 17.44
C VAL A 97 3.33 -1.47 16.96
N VAL A 98 4.32 -1.91 17.72
CA VAL A 98 5.73 -1.86 17.33
C VAL A 98 5.94 -2.88 16.22
N VAL A 99 6.31 -2.41 15.02
CA VAL A 99 6.88 -3.30 14.01
C VAL A 99 8.23 -3.75 14.55
N GLU A 100 8.38 -5.05 14.80
CA GLU A 100 9.63 -5.58 15.32
C GLU A 100 10.79 -5.26 14.36
N ALA A 101 11.94 -4.88 14.91
CA ALA A 101 13.16 -4.60 14.15
C ALA A 101 13.84 -5.91 13.68
N SER A 102 13.09 -6.75 12.96
CA SER A 102 13.52 -8.00 12.35
C SER A 102 13.22 -7.96 10.84
N TYR A 103 13.86 -8.86 10.08
CA TYR A 103 13.54 -9.04 8.67
C TYR A 103 13.15 -10.51 8.39
N PRO A 104 11.96 -10.77 7.83
CA PRO A 104 10.86 -9.82 7.60
C PRO A 104 10.38 -9.14 8.88
N GLY A 105 9.80 -7.94 8.76
CA GLY A 105 9.21 -7.25 9.90
C GLY A 105 8.03 -8.04 10.46
N HIS A 106 7.59 -7.74 11.68
CA HIS A 106 6.42 -8.39 12.28
C HIS A 106 5.49 -7.37 12.89
N ALA A 107 4.18 -7.51 12.64
CA ALA A 107 3.14 -6.70 13.25
C ALA A 107 1.84 -7.48 13.44
N LYS A 108 0.95 -6.96 14.28
CA LYS A 108 -0.45 -7.35 14.35
C LYS A 108 -1.27 -6.38 13.52
N ALA A 109 -2.04 -6.88 12.56
CA ALA A 109 -2.98 -6.06 11.81
C ALA A 109 -4.28 -5.90 12.60
N LEU A 110 -4.94 -4.74 12.43
CA LEU A 110 -6.30 -4.51 12.86
C LEU A 110 -7.32 -5.03 11.85
N ASP A 111 -6.98 -4.94 10.56
CA ASP A 111 -7.84 -5.35 9.45
C ASP A 111 -6.98 -5.62 8.20
N VAL A 112 -7.37 -6.61 7.41
CA VAL A 112 -6.78 -6.91 6.10
C VAL A 112 -7.88 -7.23 5.10
N VAL A 113 -8.01 -6.39 4.09
CA VAL A 113 -9.06 -6.49 3.07
C VAL A 113 -8.45 -6.79 1.71
N LYS A 114 -8.94 -7.82 1.03
CA LYS A 114 -8.58 -8.11 -0.36
C LYS A 114 -9.00 -6.96 -1.28
N VAL A 115 -8.07 -6.46 -2.08
CA VAL A 115 -8.35 -5.46 -3.11
C VAL A 115 -8.95 -6.18 -4.32
N ILE A 116 -10.22 -5.87 -4.63
CA ILE A 116 -10.89 -6.39 -5.82
C ILE A 116 -10.69 -5.35 -6.93
N PRO A 117 -9.97 -5.67 -8.02
CA PRO A 117 -9.89 -4.75 -9.15
C PRO A 117 -11.28 -4.56 -9.74
N LEU A 118 -11.79 -3.32 -9.71
CA LEU A 118 -12.99 -2.95 -10.45
C LEU A 118 -12.69 -3.19 -11.92
N LEU A 119 -13.37 -4.17 -12.52
CA LEU A 119 -13.34 -4.43 -13.97
C LEU A 119 -13.56 -3.10 -14.70
N LYS A 120 -12.53 -2.61 -15.40
CA LYS A 120 -12.60 -1.48 -16.32
C LYS A 120 -12.92 -1.96 -17.72
#